data_AF-A0A955WYS3-F1
#
_entry.id   AF-A0A955WYS3-F1
#
_cell.length_a   1.000
_cell.length_b   1.000
_cell.length_c   1.000
_cell.angle_alpha   90.00
_cell.angle_beta   90.00
_cell.angle_gamma   90.00
#
_symmetry.space_group_name_H-M   'P 1'
#
loop_
_entity.id
_entity.type
_entity.pdbx_description
1 polymer ?
#
loop_
_entity_poly.entity_id
_entity_poly.type
_entity_poly.pdbx_seq_one_letter_code
_entity_poly.pdbx_strand_id
1 'polypeptide(L)'
;MAAPVAIVGADQEFAHAALPTLVTLDGTASIDPDGDPIDAYLWTPVDIPPGSAAVLNDPTAAQPTFTADVPGTYLYLLQVTAGGQTTEGEVTAAPSSAIARVSVTTQHRALTLPAAHERAWADRMNANLAELDALAGDVDNLNVGGLVGNIAAAQAAADAAQADADANAAALAAHAADDGAHYGPATDAALGVVRLSAPAAAPADPVVVVEDDADWQTLTAGGTPIRSTPTRP
;
A
#
# COMPACT_ATOMS: atom_id res chain seq x y z
N MET A 1 53.59 -32.95 46.99
CA MET A 1 52.83 -31.70 47.13
C MET A 1 52.02 -31.55 45.86
N ALA A 2 50.73 -31.25 46.01
CA ALA A 2 49.83 -30.94 44.93
C ALA A 2 50.21 -29.59 44.31
N ALA A 3 49.76 -29.36 43.07
CA ALA A 3 49.82 -28.04 42.48
C ALA A 3 48.59 -27.22 42.91
N PRO A 4 48.71 -25.90 43.03
CA PRO A 4 47.57 -25.06 43.38
C PRO A 4 46.52 -25.04 42.26
N VAL A 5 45.28 -24.76 42.66
CA VAL A 5 44.12 -24.63 41.77
C VAL A 5 43.81 -23.16 41.59
N ALA A 6 44.03 -22.63 40.38
CA ALA A 6 43.60 -21.29 40.02
C ALA A 6 42.07 -21.25 39.89
N ILE A 7 41.42 -20.34 40.60
CA ILE A 7 39.99 -20.09 40.51
C ILE A 7 39.79 -18.61 40.22
N VAL A 8 39.09 -18.35 39.12
CA VAL A 8 38.70 -17.01 38.69
C VAL A 8 37.23 -16.80 39.06
N GLY A 9 36.90 -15.56 39.45
CA GLY A 9 35.51 -15.12 39.65
C GLY A 9 34.62 -15.33 38.41
N ALA A 10 33.33 -15.07 38.55
CA ALA A 10 32.39 -15.24 37.44
C ALA A 10 32.75 -14.34 36.25
N ASP A 11 32.42 -14.81 35.04
CA ASP A 11 32.50 -14.01 33.81
C ASP A 11 31.69 -12.71 33.97
N GLN A 12 32.23 -11.62 33.44
CA GLN A 12 31.64 -10.29 33.58
C GLN A 12 31.12 -9.79 32.23
N GLU A 13 29.90 -9.25 32.24
CA GLU A 13 29.27 -8.68 31.06
C GLU A 13 28.90 -7.22 31.29
N PHE A 14 29.30 -6.36 30.35
CA PHE A 14 29.00 -4.94 30.36
C PHE A 14 28.34 -4.51 29.05
N ALA A 15 27.43 -3.55 29.12
CA ALA A 15 26.86 -2.94 27.93
C ALA A 15 27.87 -1.95 27.30
N HIS A 16 27.92 -1.87 25.97
CA HIS A 16 28.74 -0.88 25.25
C HIS A 16 28.55 0.56 25.74
N ALA A 17 27.31 0.93 26.13
CA ALA A 17 27.00 2.26 26.65
C ALA A 17 27.68 2.59 27.99
N ALA A 18 28.27 1.61 28.68
CA ALA A 18 29.00 1.79 29.93
C ALA A 18 30.50 2.05 29.71
N LEU A 19 30.99 2.10 28.46
CA LEU A 19 32.40 2.36 28.19
C LEU A 19 32.78 3.84 28.40
N PRO A 20 34.02 4.11 28.87
CA PRO A 20 34.95 3.13 29.43
C PRO A 20 34.50 2.65 30.81
N THR A 21 34.71 1.38 31.14
CA THR A 21 34.32 0.81 32.44
C THR A 21 35.52 0.21 33.16
N LEU A 22 35.61 0.44 34.48
CA LEU A 22 36.61 -0.20 35.33
C LEU A 22 36.15 -1.62 35.64
N VAL A 23 37.02 -2.59 35.36
CA VAL A 23 36.76 -4.02 35.57
C VAL A 23 37.77 -4.53 36.58
N THR A 24 37.30 -5.33 37.55
CA THR A 24 38.14 -6.00 38.54
C THR A 24 38.14 -7.49 38.25
N LEU A 25 39.30 -8.10 38.05
CA LEU A 25 39.43 -9.55 38.00
C LEU A 25 39.57 -10.07 39.43
N ASP A 26 39.13 -11.30 39.70
CA ASP A 26 39.19 -11.87 41.05
C ASP A 26 39.76 -13.29 41.02
N GLY A 27 40.93 -13.46 41.62
CA GLY A 27 41.61 -14.74 41.81
C GLY A 27 41.58 -15.25 43.26
N THR A 28 40.90 -14.54 44.18
CA THR A 28 40.98 -14.78 45.63
C THR A 28 40.44 -16.14 46.08
N ALA A 29 39.61 -16.77 45.25
CA ALA A 29 39.10 -18.10 45.50
C ALA A 29 40.10 -19.22 45.18
N SER A 30 41.29 -18.91 44.65
CA SER A 30 42.33 -19.90 44.37
C SER A 30 42.85 -20.55 45.64
N ILE A 31 43.14 -21.84 45.59
CA ILE A 31 43.54 -22.64 46.76
C ILE A 31 44.65 -23.62 46.41
N ASP A 32 45.49 -23.94 47.37
CA ASP A 32 46.33 -25.13 47.31
C ASP A 32 45.65 -26.31 48.04
N PRO A 33 45.52 -27.50 47.42
CA PRO A 33 44.88 -28.65 48.06
C PRO A 33 45.60 -29.17 49.31
N ASP A 34 46.91 -28.94 49.44
CA ASP A 34 47.68 -29.32 50.63
C ASP A 34 47.55 -28.27 51.75
N GLY A 35 46.88 -27.14 51.48
CA GLY A 35 46.63 -26.06 52.43
C GLY A 35 47.74 -25.02 52.52
N ASP A 36 48.69 -25.04 51.58
CA ASP A 36 49.70 -24.01 51.48
C ASP A 36 49.08 -22.65 51.09
N PRO A 37 49.56 -21.52 51.66
CA PRO A 37 49.11 -20.20 51.23
C PRO A 37 49.51 -19.95 49.77
N ILE A 38 48.69 -19.17 49.05
CA ILE A 38 49.05 -18.69 47.72
C ILE A 38 50.15 -17.63 47.86
N ASP A 39 51.32 -17.93 47.31
CA ASP A 39 52.52 -17.09 47.36
C ASP A 39 52.50 -16.00 46.28
N ALA A 40 51.94 -16.29 45.10
CA ALA A 40 51.91 -15.36 43.97
C ALA A 40 50.72 -15.57 43.05
N TYR A 41 50.31 -14.47 42.40
CA TYR A 41 49.35 -14.44 41.30
C TYR A 41 50.04 -13.85 40.06
N LEU A 42 49.64 -14.29 38.88
CA LEU A 42 50.01 -13.67 37.62
C LEU A 42 48.84 -13.71 36.64
N TRP A 43 48.41 -12.51 36.24
CA TRP A 43 47.40 -12.32 35.21
C TRP A 43 48.04 -11.94 33.89
N THR A 44 47.80 -12.74 32.87
CA THR A 44 48.35 -12.53 31.52
C THR A 44 47.22 -12.24 30.53
N PRO A 45 47.28 -11.14 29.76
CA PRO A 45 46.31 -10.91 28.69
C PRO A 45 46.51 -11.97 27.58
N VAL A 46 45.43 -12.66 27.24
CA VAL A 46 45.40 -13.68 26.17
C VAL A 46 44.83 -13.09 24.88
N ASP A 47 43.74 -12.35 25.01
CA ASP A 47 43.09 -11.66 23.89
C ASP A 47 42.51 -10.34 24.38
N ILE A 48 42.73 -9.28 23.62
CA ILE A 48 42.23 -7.94 23.90
C ILE A 48 41.65 -7.41 22.58
N PRO A 49 40.47 -6.76 22.59
CA PRO A 49 39.85 -6.29 21.36
C PRO A 49 40.76 -5.34 20.55
N PRO A 50 40.77 -5.43 19.21
CA PRO A 50 41.54 -4.54 18.37
C PRO A 50 41.21 -3.06 18.63
N GLY A 51 42.23 -2.24 18.81
CA GLY A 51 42.09 -0.81 19.10
C GLY A 51 41.90 -0.47 20.59
N SER A 52 41.83 -1.46 21.47
CA SER A 52 41.90 -1.27 22.91
C SER A 52 43.33 -0.90 23.36
N ALA A 53 43.43 -0.07 24.40
CA ALA A 53 44.64 0.22 25.15
C ALA A 53 44.57 -0.31 26.60
N ALA A 54 43.70 -1.30 26.86
CA ALA A 54 43.54 -1.89 28.18
C ALA A 54 44.85 -2.49 28.73
N VAL A 55 45.19 -2.11 29.96
CA VAL A 55 46.34 -2.65 30.72
C VAL A 55 45.90 -2.87 32.16
N LEU A 56 46.33 -3.98 32.76
CA LEU A 56 46.13 -4.24 34.19
C LEU A 56 46.96 -3.27 35.03
N ASN A 57 46.37 -2.72 36.09
CA ASN A 57 47.06 -1.82 37.02
C ASN A 57 48.21 -2.52 37.76
N ASP A 58 48.03 -3.79 38.12
CA ASP A 58 49.02 -4.64 38.76
C ASP A 58 48.70 -6.11 38.43
N PRO A 59 49.32 -6.72 37.41
CA PRO A 59 49.03 -8.11 37.02
C PRO A 59 49.43 -9.15 38.08
N THR A 60 50.12 -8.75 39.16
CA THR A 60 50.53 -9.65 40.25
C THR A 60 49.60 -9.61 41.47
N ALA A 61 48.63 -8.70 41.47
CA ALA A 61 47.61 -8.64 42.52
C ALA A 61 46.61 -9.80 42.39
N ALA A 62 46.04 -10.24 43.53
CA ALA A 62 44.94 -11.19 43.54
C ALA A 62 43.66 -10.63 42.88
N GLN A 63 43.49 -9.31 42.94
CA GLN A 63 42.36 -8.58 42.33
C GLN A 63 42.85 -7.37 41.53
N PRO A 64 43.44 -7.57 40.34
CA PRO A 64 43.84 -6.46 39.50
C PRO A 64 42.62 -5.80 38.87
N THR A 65 42.80 -4.56 38.44
CA THR A 65 41.81 -3.82 37.67
C THR A 65 42.37 -3.38 36.32
N PHE A 66 41.52 -3.30 35.32
CA PHE A 66 41.82 -2.64 34.05
C PHE A 66 40.61 -1.83 33.59
N THR A 67 40.83 -0.90 32.67
CA THR A 67 39.74 -0.18 32.02
C THR A 67 39.43 -0.83 30.68
N ALA A 68 38.23 -1.39 30.54
CA ALA A 68 37.70 -1.79 29.24
C ALA A 68 37.27 -0.51 28.52
N ASP A 69 37.88 -0.23 27.37
CA ASP A 69 37.79 1.05 26.66
C ASP A 69 37.08 0.94 25.30
N VAL A 70 37.11 -0.24 24.68
CA VAL A 70 36.41 -0.55 23.43
C VAL A 70 35.47 -1.75 23.60
N PRO A 71 34.40 -1.85 22.79
CA PRO A 71 33.54 -3.04 22.80
C PRO A 71 34.28 -4.26 22.22
N GLY A 72 33.99 -5.44 22.78
CA GLY A 72 34.65 -6.70 22.43
C GLY A 72 34.86 -7.58 23.66
N THR A 73 35.53 -8.71 23.44
CA THR A 73 35.86 -9.68 24.50
C THR A 73 37.30 -9.49 24.94
N TYR A 74 37.51 -9.37 26.26
CA TYR A 74 38.82 -9.38 26.90
C TYR A 74 38.99 -10.73 27.60
N LEU A 75 40.09 -11.41 27.32
CA LEU A 75 40.45 -12.70 27.90
C LEU A 75 41.75 -12.58 28.69
N TYR A 76 41.70 -12.95 29.97
CA TYR A 76 42.87 -13.00 30.83
C TYR A 76 43.04 -14.40 31.41
N LEU A 77 44.28 -14.87 31.44
CA LEU A 77 44.68 -16.12 32.07
C LEU A 77 45.18 -15.82 33.49
N LEU A 78 44.68 -16.54 34.49
CA LEU A 78 45.22 -16.54 35.84
C LEU A 78 46.16 -17.74 36.06
N GLN A 79 47.36 -17.44 36.55
CA GLN A 79 48.32 -18.41 37.09
C GLN A 79 48.53 -18.13 38.58
N VAL A 80 48.69 -19.19 39.36
CA VAL A 80 48.90 -19.10 40.82
C VAL A 80 50.08 -19.97 41.26
N THR A 81 50.80 -19.50 42.26
CA THR A 81 51.92 -20.20 42.90
C THR A 81 51.64 -20.40 44.38
N ALA A 82 51.87 -21.60 44.91
CA ALA A 82 51.76 -21.92 46.32
C ALA A 82 52.78 -23.00 46.70
N GLY A 83 53.40 -22.88 47.88
CA GLY A 83 54.38 -23.88 48.37
C GLY A 83 55.58 -24.05 47.43
N GLY A 84 55.91 -23.02 46.64
CA GLY A 84 56.93 -23.08 45.58
C GLY A 84 56.55 -23.85 44.31
N GLN A 85 55.30 -24.32 44.19
CA GLN A 85 54.74 -24.89 42.96
C GLN A 85 53.93 -23.84 42.22
N THR A 86 54.18 -23.69 40.92
CA THR A 86 53.38 -22.81 40.06
C THR A 86 52.57 -23.66 39.10
N THR A 87 51.30 -23.30 38.94
CA THR A 87 50.49 -23.84 37.85
C THR A 87 50.69 -22.99 36.59
N GLU A 88 51.40 -23.53 35.60
CA GLU A 88 51.56 -22.94 34.27
C GLU A 88 51.15 -23.97 33.20
N GLY A 89 50.42 -23.55 32.17
CA GLY A 89 49.85 -24.47 31.19
C GLY A 89 50.87 -25.04 30.19
N GLU A 90 50.81 -26.35 29.96
CA GLU A 90 51.01 -26.96 28.64
C GLU A 90 49.65 -27.52 28.17
N VAL A 91 49.23 -27.16 26.95
CA VAL A 91 47.86 -27.32 26.42
C VAL A 91 47.43 -28.79 26.22
N THR A 92 48.25 -29.79 26.53
CA THR A 92 47.90 -31.20 26.29
C THR A 92 47.38 -31.96 27.51
N ALA A 93 47.49 -31.45 28.73
CA ALA A 93 46.74 -31.94 29.89
C ALA A 93 46.98 -31.05 31.12
N ALA A 94 46.14 -30.06 31.38
CA ALA A 94 46.21 -29.29 32.63
C ALA A 94 44.84 -29.22 33.30
N PRO A 95 44.63 -29.83 34.49
CA PRO A 95 43.75 -29.23 35.47
C PRO A 95 44.51 -28.06 36.12
N SER A 96 43.84 -26.91 36.30
CA SER A 96 44.22 -25.76 37.16
C SER A 96 44.60 -24.41 36.51
N SER A 97 44.41 -24.18 35.20
CA SER A 97 44.39 -22.82 34.63
C SER A 97 42.96 -22.28 34.49
N ALA A 98 42.68 -21.08 34.99
CA ALA A 98 41.36 -20.45 34.89
C ALA A 98 41.42 -19.18 34.01
N ILE A 99 40.38 -18.99 33.20
CA ILE A 99 40.27 -17.88 32.24
C ILE A 99 39.19 -16.92 32.73
N ALA A 100 39.53 -15.65 32.93
CA ALA A 100 38.54 -14.60 33.07
C ALA A 100 38.06 -14.16 31.69
N ARG A 101 36.74 -14.18 31.48
CA ARG A 101 36.13 -13.59 30.30
C ARG A 101 35.37 -12.34 30.69
N VAL A 102 35.68 -11.25 30.01
CA VAL A 102 34.96 -9.99 30.13
C VAL A 102 34.42 -9.62 28.77
N SER A 103 33.10 -9.62 28.63
CA SER A 103 32.44 -9.31 27.37
C SER A 103 31.80 -7.93 27.45
N VAL A 104 32.25 -7.01 26.62
CA VAL A 104 31.55 -5.75 26.38
C VAL A 104 30.74 -5.90 25.12
N THR A 105 29.46 -6.23 25.29
CA THR A 105 28.59 -6.45 24.14
C THR A 105 28.18 -5.10 23.56
N THR A 106 28.18 -4.99 22.24
CA THR A 106 27.22 -4.13 21.56
C THR A 106 25.86 -4.67 21.95
N GLN A 107 25.27 -4.14 23.01
CA GLN A 107 23.85 -3.98 22.96
C GLN A 107 23.62 -3.17 21.68
N HIS A 108 23.20 -3.85 20.61
CA HIS A 108 22.01 -3.34 19.95
C HIS A 108 21.14 -2.98 21.13
N ARG A 109 20.96 -1.69 21.37
CA ARG A 109 19.76 -1.24 22.04
C ARG A 109 18.73 -2.09 21.34
N ALA A 110 18.21 -3.13 22.02
CA ALA A 110 16.91 -3.60 21.68
C ALA A 110 16.21 -2.27 21.64
N LEU A 111 15.81 -1.84 20.44
CA LEU A 111 14.71 -0.95 20.38
C LEU A 111 13.70 -1.74 21.19
N THR A 112 13.63 -1.45 22.49
CA THR A 112 12.37 -1.25 23.14
C THR A 112 11.79 -0.12 22.29
N LEU A 113 11.31 -0.49 21.10
CA LEU A 113 9.99 -0.18 20.67
C LEU A 113 9.24 -0.34 21.98
N PRO A 114 8.88 0.75 22.68
CA PRO A 114 7.98 0.60 23.82
C PRO A 114 6.90 -0.37 23.33
N ALA A 115 6.42 -1.33 24.10
CA ALA A 115 5.43 -2.28 23.59
C ALA A 115 4.25 -1.59 22.84
N ALA A 116 4.07 -0.28 23.07
CA ALA A 116 3.33 0.67 22.26
C ALA A 116 3.71 0.79 20.77
N HIS A 117 4.97 0.78 20.34
CA HIS A 117 5.37 0.89 18.93
C HIS A 117 5.21 -0.43 18.18
N GLU A 118 5.42 -1.57 18.85
CA GLU A 118 5.07 -2.89 18.28
C GLU A 118 3.56 -3.12 18.18
N ARG A 119 2.81 -2.71 19.22
CA ARG A 119 1.35 -2.64 19.14
C ARG A 119 0.89 -1.63 18.09
N ALA A 120 1.52 -0.47 17.96
CA ALA A 120 1.07 0.56 17.02
C ALA A 120 1.21 0.14 15.57
N TRP A 121 2.27 -0.57 15.17
CA TRP A 121 2.36 -1.07 13.80
C TRP A 121 1.36 -2.21 13.55
N ALA A 122 1.16 -3.10 14.52
CA ALA A 122 0.18 -4.18 14.41
C ALA A 122 -1.26 -3.63 14.38
N ASP A 123 -1.59 -2.67 15.24
CA ASP A 123 -2.87 -1.98 15.28
C ASP A 123 -3.12 -1.19 13.99
N ARG A 124 -2.09 -0.50 13.46
CA ARG A 124 -2.17 0.19 12.17
C ARG A 124 -2.37 -0.77 11.01
N MET A 125 -1.68 -1.91 11.01
CA MET A 125 -1.81 -2.91 9.96
C MET A 125 -3.18 -3.59 10.01
N ASN A 126 -3.69 -3.91 11.20
CA ASN A 126 -5.04 -4.43 11.41
C ASN A 126 -6.12 -3.41 11.00
N ALA A 127 -5.91 -2.11 11.28
CA ALA A 127 -6.80 -1.06 10.80
C ALA A 127 -6.80 -0.95 9.27
N ASN A 128 -5.63 -0.98 8.64
CA ASN A 128 -5.52 -0.98 7.19
C ASN A 128 -6.16 -2.23 6.56
N LEU A 129 -6.02 -3.40 7.18
CA LEU A 129 -6.69 -4.64 6.75
C LEU A 129 -8.22 -4.52 6.85
N ALA A 130 -8.75 -3.89 7.90
CA ALA A 130 -10.18 -3.63 8.04
C ALA A 130 -10.69 -2.59 7.03
N GLU A 131 -9.92 -1.55 6.72
CA GLU A 131 -10.24 -0.59 5.65
C GLU A 131 -10.24 -1.27 4.28
N LEU A 132 -9.30 -2.21 4.04
CA LEU A 132 -9.23 -2.96 2.79
C LEU A 132 -10.40 -3.94 2.63
N ASP A 133 -10.82 -4.59 3.72
CA ASP A 133 -11.99 -5.49 3.75
C ASP A 133 -13.30 -4.71 3.53
N ALA A 134 -13.44 -3.52 4.16
CA ALA A 134 -14.57 -2.63 3.93
C ALA A 134 -14.61 -2.11 2.48
N LEU A 135 -13.46 -1.73 1.92
CA LEU A 135 -13.36 -1.28 0.53
C LEU A 135 -13.65 -2.43 -0.45
N ALA A 136 -13.20 -3.65 -0.16
CA ALA A 136 -13.54 -4.83 -0.94
C ALA A 136 -15.04 -5.14 -0.87
N GLY A 137 -15.67 -5.01 0.31
CA GLY A 137 -17.11 -5.11 0.48
C GLY A 137 -17.89 -4.03 -0.27
N ASP A 138 -17.37 -2.80 -0.34
CA ASP A 138 -17.96 -1.72 -1.17
C ASP A 138 -17.82 -2.05 -2.66
N VAL A 139 -16.71 -2.61 -3.11
CA VAL A 139 -16.52 -3.09 -4.49
C VAL A 139 -17.48 -4.24 -4.81
N ASP A 140 -17.70 -5.17 -3.88
CA ASP A 140 -18.67 -6.26 -4.03
C ASP A 140 -20.12 -5.76 -4.02
N ASN A 141 -20.41 -4.67 -3.29
CA ASN A 141 -21.70 -3.99 -3.27
C ASN A 141 -21.92 -3.03 -4.45
N LEU A 142 -20.89 -2.73 -5.25
CA LEU A 142 -21.11 -2.13 -6.55
C LEU A 142 -21.92 -3.14 -7.36
N ASN A 143 -23.19 -2.81 -7.62
CA ASN A 143 -24.01 -3.59 -8.55
C ASN A 143 -23.52 -3.34 -9.99
N VAL A 144 -22.31 -3.82 -10.29
CA VAL A 144 -21.65 -3.70 -11.59
C VAL A 144 -22.55 -4.27 -12.69
N GLY A 145 -23.31 -5.33 -12.39
CA GLY A 145 -24.32 -5.88 -13.31
C GLY A 145 -25.45 -4.89 -13.64
N GLY A 146 -25.96 -4.16 -12.65
CA GLY A 146 -26.96 -3.11 -12.86
C GLY A 146 -26.42 -1.88 -13.60
N LEU A 147 -25.18 -1.48 -13.32
CA LEU A 147 -24.48 -0.40 -14.05
C LEU A 147 -24.23 -0.78 -15.52
N VAL A 148 -23.78 -2.00 -15.78
CA VAL A 148 -23.61 -2.53 -17.15
C VAL A 148 -24.97 -2.61 -17.87
N GLY A 149 -26.04 -3.01 -17.17
CA GLY A 149 -27.40 -3.01 -17.72
C GLY A 149 -27.91 -1.62 -18.09
N ASN A 150 -27.67 -0.61 -17.24
CA ASN A 150 -28.05 0.78 -17.53
C ASN A 150 -27.24 1.37 -18.69
N ILE A 151 -25.95 1.05 -18.81
CA ILE A 151 -25.10 1.46 -19.93
C ILE A 151 -25.61 0.82 -21.24
N ALA A 152 -25.93 -0.47 -21.23
CA ALA A 152 -26.49 -1.16 -22.40
C ALA A 152 -27.85 -0.57 -22.82
N ALA A 153 -28.71 -0.24 -21.86
CA ALA A 153 -29.98 0.43 -22.14
C ALA A 153 -29.78 1.84 -22.73
N ALA A 154 -28.81 2.60 -22.21
CA ALA A 154 -28.47 3.92 -22.73
C ALA A 154 -27.87 3.84 -24.15
N GLN A 155 -27.06 2.83 -24.44
CA GLN A 155 -26.52 2.58 -25.78
C GLN A 155 -27.62 2.22 -26.78
N ALA A 156 -28.54 1.32 -26.41
CA ALA A 156 -29.68 0.96 -27.26
C ALA A 156 -30.58 2.18 -27.56
N ALA A 157 -30.78 3.07 -26.59
CA ALA A 157 -31.53 4.32 -26.79
C ALA A 157 -30.79 5.29 -27.74
N ALA A 158 -29.45 5.36 -27.66
CA ALA A 158 -28.65 6.17 -28.56
C ALA A 158 -28.68 5.65 -30.00
N ASP A 159 -28.60 4.33 -30.18
CA ASP A 159 -28.69 3.69 -31.50
C ASP A 159 -30.06 3.94 -32.16
N ALA A 160 -31.15 3.87 -31.38
CA ALA A 160 -32.49 4.19 -31.86
C ALA A 160 -32.63 5.66 -32.31
N ALA A 161 -32.10 6.60 -31.52
CA ALA A 161 -32.10 8.02 -31.87
C ALA A 161 -31.27 8.31 -33.14
N GLN A 162 -30.16 7.58 -33.34
CA GLN A 162 -29.35 7.68 -34.56
C GLN A 162 -30.12 7.17 -35.78
N ALA A 163 -30.83 6.05 -35.65
CA ALA A 163 -31.66 5.51 -36.72
C ALA A 163 -32.79 6.48 -37.13
N ASP A 164 -33.43 7.14 -36.15
CA ASP A 164 -34.43 8.18 -36.41
C ASP A 164 -33.82 9.40 -37.13
N ALA A 165 -32.61 9.81 -36.75
CA ALA A 165 -31.91 10.91 -37.41
C ALA A 165 -31.56 10.56 -38.87
N ASP A 166 -31.09 9.34 -39.13
CA ASP A 166 -30.78 8.85 -40.47
C ASP A 166 -32.04 8.76 -41.35
N ALA A 167 -33.17 8.31 -40.78
CA ALA A 167 -34.45 8.26 -41.47
C ALA A 167 -34.96 9.67 -41.84
N ASN A 168 -34.85 10.63 -40.92
CA ASN A 168 -35.21 12.03 -41.18
C ASN A 168 -34.30 12.65 -42.25
N ALA A 169 -33.00 12.36 -42.22
CA ALA A 169 -32.06 12.81 -43.25
C ALA A 169 -32.42 12.23 -44.63
N ALA A 170 -32.80 10.95 -44.70
CA ALA A 170 -33.24 10.30 -45.93
C ALA A 170 -34.55 10.91 -46.46
N ALA A 171 -35.52 11.19 -45.59
CA ALA A 171 -36.77 11.85 -45.96
C ALA A 171 -36.53 13.26 -46.50
N LEU A 172 -35.65 14.04 -45.86
CA LEU A 172 -35.27 15.37 -46.34
C LEU A 172 -34.58 15.32 -47.71
N ALA A 173 -33.69 14.34 -47.93
CA ALA A 173 -33.04 14.14 -49.21
C ALA A 173 -34.04 13.74 -50.32
N ALA A 174 -35.02 12.90 -50.00
CA ALA A 174 -36.09 12.52 -50.93
C ALA A 174 -36.98 13.71 -51.29
N HIS A 175 -37.36 14.54 -50.31
CA HIS A 175 -38.14 15.74 -50.55
C HIS A 175 -37.37 16.76 -51.41
N ALA A 176 -36.08 16.97 -51.14
CA ALA A 176 -35.24 17.85 -51.96
C ALA A 176 -35.10 17.34 -53.41
N ALA A 177 -35.08 16.03 -53.63
CA ALA A 177 -35.05 15.43 -54.96
C ALA A 177 -36.40 15.59 -55.70
N ASP A 178 -37.53 15.44 -54.99
CA ASP A 178 -38.88 15.65 -55.52
C ASP A 178 -39.12 17.12 -55.90
N ASP A 179 -38.72 18.05 -55.03
CA ASP A 179 -38.76 19.49 -55.31
C ASP A 179 -37.90 19.84 -56.52
N GLY A 180 -36.70 19.27 -56.66
CA GLY A 180 -35.84 19.47 -57.84
C GLY A 180 -36.41 18.86 -59.14
N ALA A 181 -37.32 17.89 -59.03
CA ALA A 181 -38.03 17.29 -60.16
C ALA A 181 -39.30 18.07 -60.54
N HIS A 182 -40.01 18.63 -59.56
CA HIS A 182 -41.23 19.43 -59.76
C HIS A 182 -40.93 20.89 -60.10
N TYR A 183 -39.87 21.46 -59.53
CA TYR A 183 -39.41 22.81 -59.77
C TYR A 183 -38.03 22.76 -60.45
N GLY A 184 -37.98 23.03 -61.75
CA GLY A 184 -36.70 23.26 -62.45
C GLY A 184 -35.91 24.39 -61.78
N PRO A 185 -34.58 24.49 -61.98
CA PRO A 185 -33.75 25.47 -61.30
C PRO A 185 -34.36 26.86 -61.48
N ALA A 186 -34.62 27.55 -60.36
CA ALA A 186 -35.14 28.90 -60.36
C ALA A 186 -34.14 29.79 -61.11
N THR A 187 -34.43 30.04 -62.39
CA THR A 187 -33.79 31.12 -63.12
C THR A 187 -34.51 32.39 -62.68
N ASP A 188 -33.76 33.45 -62.40
CA ASP A 188 -34.21 34.76 -61.88
C ASP A 188 -35.27 35.47 -62.78
N ALA A 189 -35.74 34.81 -63.83
CA ALA A 189 -36.76 35.26 -64.77
C ALA A 189 -38.20 34.85 -64.40
N ALA A 190 -38.41 34.05 -63.35
CA ALA A 190 -39.71 33.44 -63.04
C ALA A 190 -40.50 34.03 -61.85
N LEU A 191 -40.11 35.19 -61.30
CA LEU A 191 -40.96 35.91 -60.34
C LEU A 191 -41.98 36.80 -61.07
N GLY A 192 -43.00 36.17 -61.65
CA GLY A 192 -44.14 36.83 -62.27
C GLY A 192 -45.07 37.49 -61.25
N VAL A 193 -45.27 38.80 -61.38
CA VAL A 193 -46.18 39.63 -60.56
C VAL A 193 -47.61 39.06 -60.57
N VAL A 194 -48.14 38.67 -59.41
CA VAL A 194 -49.56 38.31 -59.23
C VAL A 194 -50.40 39.58 -59.31
N ARG A 195 -51.17 39.74 -60.39
CA ARG A 195 -52.24 40.75 -60.46
C ARG A 195 -53.60 40.08 -60.26
N LEU A 196 -54.24 40.38 -59.12
CA LEU A 196 -55.63 39.98 -58.88
C LEU A 196 -56.55 40.76 -59.84
N SER A 197 -57.21 40.04 -60.74
CA SER A 197 -58.24 40.61 -61.62
C SER A 197 -59.62 40.40 -60.98
N ALA A 198 -60.44 41.45 -60.91
CA ALA A 198 -61.80 41.38 -60.38
C ALA A 198 -62.73 40.51 -61.26
N PRO A 199 -63.73 39.78 -60.71
CA PRO A 199 -64.52 38.81 -61.47
C PRO A 199 -65.81 39.41 -62.06
N ALA A 200 -66.13 39.06 -63.30
CA ALA A 200 -67.48 39.14 -63.89
C ALA A 200 -67.53 38.22 -65.14
N ALA A 201 -68.42 37.25 -65.34
CA ALA A 201 -69.66 36.88 -64.69
C ALA A 201 -69.70 35.35 -64.41
N ALA A 202 -70.46 34.94 -63.39
CA ALA A 202 -70.55 33.55 -62.94
C ALA A 202 -71.22 32.61 -63.99
N PRO A 203 -70.82 31.33 -64.03
CA PRO A 203 -71.50 30.30 -64.82
C PRO A 203 -72.94 30.07 -64.32
N ALA A 204 -73.83 29.66 -65.23
CA ALA A 204 -75.28 29.54 -65.01
C ALA A 204 -75.72 28.37 -64.11
N ASP A 205 -74.79 27.55 -63.65
CA ASP A 205 -75.05 26.51 -62.65
C ASP A 205 -73.96 26.57 -61.57
N PRO A 206 -74.31 26.66 -60.28
CA PRO A 206 -73.32 26.81 -59.22
C PRO A 206 -72.65 25.46 -58.96
N VAL A 207 -71.35 25.36 -59.28
CA VAL A 207 -70.53 24.26 -58.78
C VAL A 207 -69.89 24.73 -57.48
N VAL A 208 -70.44 24.29 -56.35
CA VAL A 208 -69.75 24.39 -55.07
C VAL A 208 -68.77 23.22 -55.01
N VAL A 209 -67.49 23.50 -55.22
CA VAL A 209 -66.42 22.57 -54.86
C VAL A 209 -66.07 22.85 -53.40
N VAL A 210 -66.29 21.90 -52.51
CA VAL A 210 -65.63 21.84 -51.20
C VAL A 210 -64.64 20.69 -51.29
N GLU A 211 -63.35 20.99 -51.38
CA GLU A 211 -62.29 20.04 -51.02
C GLU A 211 -61.92 20.33 -49.56
N ASP A 212 -62.18 19.34 -48.71
CA ASP A 212 -61.43 19.10 -47.48
C ASP A 212 -61.06 17.60 -47.49
N ASP A 213 -59.87 17.33 -46.98
CA ASP A 213 -59.02 16.20 -47.29
C ASP A 213 -59.48 14.86 -46.68
N ALA A 214 -59.21 13.76 -47.40
CA ALA A 214 -59.27 12.32 -47.01
C ALA A 214 -60.57 11.49 -47.28
N ASP A 215 -60.48 10.70 -48.37
CA ASP A 215 -61.11 9.40 -48.70
C ASP A 215 -62.62 9.25 -49.05
N TRP A 216 -62.83 8.45 -50.10
CA TRP A 216 -63.99 8.36 -51.00
C TRP A 216 -65.19 7.59 -50.43
N GLN A 217 -66.40 8.20 -50.45
CA GLN A 217 -67.66 7.47 -50.71
C GLN A 217 -68.68 8.29 -51.51
N THR A 218 -69.28 7.63 -52.50
CA THR A 218 -70.26 8.16 -53.46
C THR A 218 -71.66 8.27 -52.85
N LEU A 219 -72.32 9.43 -52.97
CA LEU A 219 -73.78 9.55 -52.79
C LEU A 219 -74.42 10.43 -53.90
N THR A 220 -75.12 9.78 -54.82
CA THR A 220 -76.24 10.31 -55.64
C THR A 220 -77.55 10.10 -54.85
N ALA A 221 -78.68 10.84 -54.96
CA ALA A 221 -79.13 12.05 -55.65
C ALA A 221 -80.46 12.50 -54.96
N GLY A 222 -80.75 13.81 -54.84
CA GLY A 222 -82.08 14.38 -54.54
C GLY A 222 -82.71 14.14 -53.16
N GLY A 223 -82.76 15.19 -52.31
CA GLY A 223 -83.75 15.33 -51.23
C GLY A 223 -83.26 15.32 -49.77
N THR A 224 -83.29 16.52 -49.17
CA THR A 224 -83.45 16.87 -47.74
C THR A 224 -82.26 16.71 -46.75
N PRO A 225 -81.94 17.73 -45.91
CA PRO A 225 -80.70 17.84 -45.13
C PRO A 225 -80.90 17.64 -43.62
N ILE A 226 -79.90 17.17 -42.86
CA ILE A 226 -79.96 17.22 -41.38
C ILE A 226 -78.56 17.44 -40.72
N ARG A 227 -78.53 18.41 -39.79
CA ARG A 227 -77.52 18.72 -38.76
C ARG A 227 -77.16 17.51 -37.89
N SER A 228 -75.95 17.48 -37.27
CA SER A 228 -75.77 17.61 -35.80
C SER A 228 -74.38 17.16 -35.30
N THR A 229 -73.70 18.09 -34.62
CA THR A 229 -72.82 18.04 -33.41
C THR A 229 -71.94 16.82 -33.02
N PRO A 230 -70.82 17.06 -32.28
CA PRO A 230 -69.63 16.21 -32.22
C PRO A 230 -69.61 15.25 -31.01
N THR A 231 -68.82 14.17 -31.11
CA THR A 231 -68.35 13.41 -29.94
C THR A 231 -66.91 12.91 -30.14
N ARG A 232 -66.04 13.28 -29.19
CA ARG A 232 -64.74 12.64 -28.91
C ARG A 232 -64.93 11.16 -28.55
N PRO A 233 -63.88 10.34 -28.72
CA PRO A 233 -63.02 10.02 -27.57
C PRO A 233 -61.62 10.62 -27.70
#